data_AF-M2XM46-F1
#
_entry.id   AF-M2XM46-F1
#
_cell.length_a   1.000
_cell.length_b   1.000
_cell.length_c   1.000
_cell.angle_alpha   90.00
_cell.angle_beta   90.00
_cell.angle_gamma   90.00
#
_symmetry.space_group_name_H-M   'P 1'
#
loop_
_entity.id
_entity.type
_entity.pdbx_description
1 polymer ?
#
loop_
_entity_poly.entity_id
_entity_poly.type
_entity_poly.pdbx_seq_one_letter_code
_entity_poly.pdbx_strand_id
1 'polypeptide(L)'
;MSEASRQCELRAALARDGFVRIPAAFSPQDVYTFREACWRTVEITRAGQWPHFRSLPKQFPPWNDDVSQGIWGVQNMLHPQMPDKETFQKSYFGDAVVNPLTALLQCSRDDLVMELYNMLCRPDRDFALRWHRDDIGPDVSAEVELERLQQPMLHAQWNLALYEDSSLVVLHPGDIVFYNNNILHRGVYDSKNERMTLHGSMGLVGTDPARARNILQHGIGKWASDCDFSDLPPVTAKLADGMRQRLLALGKGDDVGYSHQD
;
A
#
# COMPACT_ATOMS: atom_id res chain seq x y z
N MET A 1 27.16 1.77 -11.60
CA MET A 1 26.16 2.80 -11.94
C MET A 1 26.09 3.77 -10.78
N SER A 2 26.02 5.09 -11.01
CA SER A 2 25.88 6.07 -9.93
C SER A 2 24.45 6.06 -9.37
N GLU A 3 24.28 6.52 -8.13
CA GLU A 3 22.95 6.66 -7.50
C GLU A 3 22.02 7.54 -8.36
N ALA A 4 22.52 8.67 -8.86
CA ALA A 4 21.75 9.56 -9.73
C ALA A 4 21.28 8.88 -11.03
N SER A 5 22.13 8.04 -11.63
CA SER A 5 21.78 7.27 -12.84
C SER A 5 20.66 6.27 -12.53
N ARG A 6 20.74 5.57 -11.40
CA ARG A 6 19.70 4.62 -10.95
C ARG A 6 18.37 5.32 -10.73
N GLN A 7 18.37 6.48 -10.07
CA GLN A 7 17.15 7.27 -9.84
C GLN A 7 16.50 7.75 -11.14
N CYS A 8 17.31 8.19 -12.13
CA CYS A 8 16.81 8.54 -13.45
C CYS A 8 16.18 7.34 -14.17
N GLU A 9 16.78 6.15 -14.07
CA GLU A 9 16.22 4.92 -14.66
C GLU A 9 14.86 4.54 -14.06
N LEU A 10 14.71 4.64 -12.73
CA LEU A 10 13.43 4.39 -12.06
C LEU A 10 12.34 5.34 -12.59
N ARG A 11 12.63 6.63 -12.69
CA ARG A 11 11.67 7.62 -13.21
C ARG A 11 11.34 7.39 -14.70
N ALA A 12 12.34 7.04 -15.50
CA ALA A 12 12.13 6.73 -16.91
C ALA A 12 11.25 5.49 -17.10
N ALA A 13 11.43 4.45 -16.27
CA ALA A 13 10.58 3.27 -16.27
C ALA A 13 9.14 3.63 -15.85
N LEU A 14 8.96 4.42 -14.79
CA LEU A 14 7.64 4.86 -14.34
C LEU A 14 6.91 5.65 -15.45
N ALA A 15 7.60 6.59 -16.10
CA ALA A 15 7.00 7.41 -17.16
C ALA A 15 6.61 6.59 -18.41
N ARG A 16 7.35 5.53 -18.71
CA ARG A 16 7.09 4.65 -19.86
C ARG A 16 5.98 3.64 -19.58
N ASP A 17 6.04 2.98 -18.43
CA ASP A 17 5.24 1.78 -18.15
C ASP A 17 4.10 2.04 -17.15
N GLY A 18 4.14 3.16 -16.43
CA GLY A 18 3.23 3.47 -15.30
C GLY A 18 3.59 2.75 -14.00
N PHE A 19 4.61 1.88 -14.01
CA PHE A 19 5.11 1.16 -12.85
C PHE A 19 6.63 0.92 -12.95
N VAL A 20 7.23 0.50 -11.83
CA VAL A 20 8.65 0.16 -11.71
C VAL A 20 8.80 -1.10 -10.88
N ARG A 21 9.41 -2.14 -11.44
CA ARG A 21 9.78 -3.36 -10.73
C ARG A 21 11.22 -3.26 -10.25
N ILE A 22 11.45 -3.54 -8.98
CA ILE A 22 12.78 -3.75 -8.41
C ILE A 22 12.88 -5.23 -8.01
N PRO A 23 13.64 -6.04 -8.75
CA PRO A 23 13.76 -7.46 -8.47
C PRO A 23 14.59 -7.70 -7.22
N ALA A 24 14.22 -8.72 -6.44
CA ALA A 24 14.92 -9.14 -5.22
C ALA A 24 15.26 -7.97 -4.27
N ALA A 25 14.32 -7.03 -4.10
CA ALA A 25 14.48 -5.90 -3.20
C ALA A 25 14.61 -6.34 -1.73
N PHE A 26 14.08 -7.51 -1.40
CA PHE A 26 14.20 -8.17 -0.11
C PHE A 26 14.88 -9.52 -0.25
N SER A 27 15.67 -9.90 0.75
CA SER A 27 16.37 -11.18 0.77
C SER A 27 15.38 -12.34 0.98
N PRO A 28 15.74 -13.59 0.62
CA PRO A 28 14.92 -14.75 0.95
C PRO A 28 14.58 -14.88 2.44
N GLN A 29 15.48 -14.42 3.32
CA GLN A 29 15.24 -14.43 4.76
C GLN A 29 14.21 -13.39 5.18
N ASP A 30 14.27 -12.17 4.61
CA ASP A 30 13.25 -11.14 4.84
C ASP A 30 11.89 -11.61 4.36
N VAL A 31 11.83 -12.18 3.15
CA VAL A 31 10.62 -12.76 2.57
C VAL A 31 10.03 -13.83 3.49
N TYR A 32 10.85 -14.73 4.03
CA TYR A 32 10.39 -15.73 5.00
C TYR A 32 9.81 -15.08 6.26
N THR A 33 10.51 -14.10 6.84
CA THR A 33 10.05 -13.37 8.02
C THR A 33 8.71 -12.65 7.77
N PHE A 34 8.55 -12.00 6.62
CA PHE A 34 7.31 -11.33 6.26
C PHE A 34 6.17 -12.30 5.97
N ARG A 35 6.45 -13.43 5.31
CA ARG A 35 5.44 -14.49 5.07
C ARG A 35 4.87 -15.01 6.39
N GLU A 36 5.73 -15.31 7.36
CA GLU A 36 5.30 -15.82 8.66
C GLU A 36 4.41 -14.81 9.42
N ALA A 37 4.78 -13.52 9.42
CA ALA A 37 3.97 -12.46 10.00
C ALA A 37 2.63 -12.27 9.27
N CYS A 38 2.65 -12.30 7.94
CA CYS A 38 1.46 -12.21 7.10
C CYS A 38 0.52 -13.40 7.35
N TRP A 39 1.06 -14.62 7.42
CA TRP A 39 0.29 -15.84 7.68
C TRP A 39 -0.44 -15.76 9.02
N ARG A 40 0.27 -15.43 10.11
CA ARG A 40 -0.37 -15.24 11.44
C ARG A 40 -1.44 -14.16 11.38
N THR A 41 -1.18 -13.07 10.68
CA THR A 41 -2.14 -11.96 10.52
C THR A 41 -3.41 -12.41 9.77
N VAL A 42 -3.28 -13.20 8.71
CA VAL A 42 -4.43 -13.79 8.00
C VAL A 42 -5.22 -14.70 8.94
N GLU A 43 -4.55 -15.58 9.69
CA GLU A 43 -5.21 -16.53 10.58
C GLU A 43 -6.01 -15.84 11.69
N ILE A 44 -5.44 -14.85 12.38
CA ILE A 44 -6.20 -14.09 13.41
C ILE A 44 -7.35 -13.30 12.78
N THR A 45 -7.20 -12.82 11.55
CA THR A 45 -8.27 -12.11 10.83
C THR A 45 -9.41 -13.06 10.49
N ARG A 46 -9.10 -14.23 9.91
CA ARG A 46 -10.10 -15.27 9.62
C ARG A 46 -10.80 -15.80 10.88
N ALA A 47 -10.11 -15.78 12.02
CA ALA A 47 -10.68 -16.10 13.32
C ALA A 47 -11.55 -14.97 13.93
N GLY A 48 -11.71 -13.84 13.24
CA GLY A 48 -12.50 -12.69 13.69
C GLY A 48 -11.82 -11.83 14.77
N GLN A 49 -10.51 -12.01 14.99
CA GLN A 49 -9.75 -11.29 16.03
C GLN A 49 -9.13 -9.99 15.52
N TRP A 50 -9.14 -9.76 14.20
CA TRP A 50 -8.69 -8.52 13.58
C TRP A 50 -9.82 -7.90 12.76
N PRO A 51 -10.34 -6.70 13.11
CA PRO A 51 -11.55 -6.15 12.49
C PRO A 51 -11.28 -5.40 11.17
N HIS A 52 -10.01 -5.18 10.81
CA HIS A 52 -9.66 -4.38 9.63
C HIS A 52 -9.30 -5.30 8.46
N PHE A 53 -10.30 -5.66 7.65
CA PHE A 53 -10.10 -6.57 6.52
C PHE A 53 -10.92 -6.16 5.29
N ARG A 54 -10.62 -6.78 4.15
CA ARG A 54 -11.36 -6.65 2.90
C ARG A 54 -12.21 -7.90 2.71
N SER A 55 -13.53 -7.75 2.91
CA SER A 55 -14.51 -8.85 2.89
C SER A 55 -14.87 -9.28 1.48
N LEU A 56 -15.06 -10.57 1.22
CA LEU A 56 -15.68 -11.06 -0.01
C LEU A 56 -17.21 -10.92 0.05
N PRO A 57 -17.88 -10.70 -1.09
CA PRO A 57 -17.35 -10.47 -2.44
C PRO A 57 -17.10 -8.98 -2.74
N LYS A 58 -16.96 -8.14 -1.71
CA LYS A 58 -16.90 -6.68 -1.85
C LYS A 58 -15.56 -6.21 -2.41
N GLN A 59 -15.57 -5.39 -3.47
CA GLN A 59 -14.37 -4.92 -4.17
C GLN A 59 -13.77 -3.65 -3.55
N PHE A 60 -14.62 -2.74 -3.10
CA PHE A 60 -14.24 -1.43 -2.58
C PHE A 60 -14.85 -1.17 -1.20
N PRO A 61 -14.25 -0.29 -0.37
CA PRO A 61 -14.83 0.07 0.91
C PRO A 61 -16.22 0.74 0.76
N PRO A 62 -17.04 0.78 1.84
CA PRO A 62 -16.78 0.21 3.16
C PRO A 62 -16.96 -1.31 3.16
N TRP A 63 -15.95 -2.07 3.59
CA TRP A 63 -16.09 -3.52 3.71
C TRP A 63 -16.99 -3.90 4.88
N ASN A 64 -17.61 -5.07 4.77
CA ASN A 64 -18.47 -5.60 5.83
C ASN A 64 -17.59 -6.09 7.00
N ASP A 65 -18.14 -6.09 8.21
CA ASP A 65 -17.50 -6.61 9.42
C ASP A 65 -17.71 -8.12 9.63
N ASP A 66 -18.43 -8.77 8.71
CA ASP A 66 -18.64 -10.22 8.70
C ASP A 66 -17.56 -10.94 7.88
N VAL A 67 -16.68 -11.66 8.60
CA VAL A 67 -15.62 -12.49 8.01
C VAL A 67 -16.14 -13.81 7.42
N SER A 68 -17.39 -14.21 7.68
CA SER A 68 -17.96 -15.51 7.29
C SER A 68 -17.97 -15.76 5.78
N GLN A 69 -17.99 -14.69 4.99
CA GLN A 69 -17.96 -14.75 3.53
C GLN A 69 -16.55 -14.91 2.96
N GLY A 70 -15.52 -14.89 3.82
CA GLY A 70 -14.11 -14.91 3.46
C GLY A 70 -13.54 -13.51 3.24
N ILE A 71 -12.22 -13.46 3.08
CA ILE A 71 -11.46 -12.23 2.89
C ILE A 71 -10.54 -12.33 1.69
N TRP A 72 -10.14 -11.19 1.14
CA TRP A 72 -9.11 -11.12 0.09
C TRP A 72 -7.99 -10.14 0.43
N GLY A 73 -8.07 -9.51 1.61
CA GLY A 73 -7.01 -8.67 2.15
C GLY A 73 -7.22 -8.32 3.61
N VAL A 74 -6.13 -7.88 4.24
CA VAL A 74 -6.07 -7.38 5.61
C VAL A 74 -5.57 -5.95 5.58
N GLN A 75 -6.05 -5.11 6.50
CA GLN A 75 -5.75 -3.68 6.52
C GLN A 75 -5.07 -3.27 7.81
N ASN A 76 -4.45 -2.08 7.78
CA ASN A 76 -3.88 -1.40 8.94
C ASN A 76 -2.74 -2.18 9.60
N MET A 77 -1.78 -2.66 8.80
CA MET A 77 -0.65 -3.47 9.28
C MET A 77 0.29 -2.73 10.25
N LEU A 78 0.23 -1.39 10.28
CA LEU A 78 0.99 -0.54 11.22
C LEU A 78 0.21 -0.16 12.49
N HIS A 79 -1.01 -0.67 12.65
CA HIS A 79 -1.86 -0.34 13.79
C HIS A 79 -1.19 -0.77 15.12
N PRO A 80 -1.30 0.02 16.22
CA PRO A 80 -0.62 -0.25 17.48
C PRO A 80 -0.95 -1.62 18.10
N GLN A 81 -2.16 -2.13 17.83
CA GLN A 81 -2.64 -3.42 18.31
C GLN A 81 -2.31 -4.59 17.35
N MET A 82 -1.72 -4.35 16.18
CA MET A 82 -1.30 -5.42 15.27
C MET A 82 -0.17 -6.22 15.94
N PRO A 83 -0.29 -7.54 16.15
CA PRO A 83 0.71 -8.32 16.89
C PRO A 83 2.10 -8.26 16.26
N ASP A 84 2.18 -8.38 14.95
CA ASP A 84 3.44 -8.37 14.18
C ASP A 84 3.83 -6.95 13.69
N LYS A 85 3.30 -5.87 14.32
CA LYS A 85 3.52 -4.47 13.86
C LYS A 85 4.99 -4.12 13.65
N GLU A 86 5.90 -4.58 14.49
CA GLU A 86 7.33 -4.26 14.38
C GLU A 86 7.95 -4.84 13.09
N THR A 87 7.52 -6.04 12.69
CA THR A 87 7.93 -6.66 11.43
C THR A 87 7.41 -5.86 10.23
N PHE A 88 6.17 -5.38 10.31
CA PHE A 88 5.57 -4.53 9.28
C PHE A 88 6.20 -3.13 9.23
N GLN A 89 6.53 -2.53 10.38
CA GLN A 89 7.25 -1.26 10.45
C GLN A 89 8.64 -1.36 9.80
N LYS A 90 9.39 -2.45 10.04
CA LYS A 90 10.71 -2.68 9.43
C LYS A 90 10.65 -2.74 7.90
N SER A 91 9.62 -3.37 7.33
CA SER A 91 9.43 -3.41 5.88
C SER A 91 8.97 -2.06 5.33
N TYR A 92 8.00 -1.41 5.99
CA TYR A 92 7.41 -0.15 5.53
C TYR A 92 8.41 1.02 5.53
N PHE A 93 9.14 1.22 6.63
CA PHE A 93 10.11 2.32 6.77
C PHE A 93 11.53 1.96 6.30
N GLY A 94 11.72 0.75 5.76
CA GLY A 94 13.01 0.25 5.31
C GLY A 94 13.52 0.94 4.05
N ASP A 95 14.84 1.00 3.90
CA ASP A 95 15.51 1.66 2.77
C ASP A 95 15.15 1.04 1.40
N ALA A 96 14.81 -0.25 1.37
CA ALA A 96 14.31 -0.93 0.18
C ALA A 96 13.00 -0.35 -0.36
N VAL A 97 12.22 0.32 0.50
CA VAL A 97 10.96 1.00 0.16
C VAL A 97 11.19 2.51 0.02
N VAL A 98 11.82 3.13 1.02
CA VAL A 98 11.97 4.59 1.11
C VAL A 98 12.84 5.14 -0.01
N ASN A 99 13.97 4.49 -0.37
CA ASN A 99 14.87 5.04 -1.39
C ASN A 99 14.26 5.07 -2.81
N PRO A 100 13.60 3.99 -3.29
CA PRO A 100 12.85 4.08 -4.54
C PRO A 100 11.76 5.16 -4.49
N LEU A 101 11.03 5.27 -3.38
CA LEU A 101 9.95 6.27 -3.26
C LEU A 101 10.45 7.70 -3.37
N THR A 102 11.51 8.07 -2.65
CA THR A 102 12.08 9.42 -2.75
C THR A 102 12.62 9.69 -4.15
N ALA A 103 13.19 8.70 -4.82
CA ALA A 103 13.66 8.83 -6.20
C ALA A 103 12.52 9.04 -7.21
N LEU A 104 11.41 8.32 -7.04
CA LEU A 104 10.23 8.40 -7.90
C LEU A 104 9.44 9.70 -7.69
N LEU A 105 9.27 10.11 -6.43
CA LEU A 105 8.57 11.35 -6.05
C LEU A 105 9.46 12.59 -6.14
N GLN A 106 10.76 12.43 -6.38
CA GLN A 106 11.75 13.52 -6.46
C GLN A 106 11.74 14.40 -5.20
N CYS A 107 11.73 13.75 -4.04
CA CYS A 107 11.63 14.41 -2.74
C CYS A 107 12.75 13.95 -1.80
N SER A 108 12.89 14.64 -0.67
CA SER A 108 13.70 14.15 0.45
C SER A 108 12.89 13.18 1.33
N ARG A 109 13.58 12.48 2.23
CA ARG A 109 12.91 11.63 3.24
C ARG A 109 12.02 12.44 4.19
N ASP A 110 12.40 13.69 4.47
CA ASP A 110 11.69 14.57 5.40
C ASP A 110 10.38 15.11 4.80
N ASP A 111 10.18 14.98 3.49
CA ASP A 111 8.94 15.35 2.79
C ASP A 111 7.88 14.23 2.82
N LEU A 112 8.29 12.99 3.13
CA LEU A 112 7.41 11.83 3.07
C LEU A 112 6.37 11.84 4.20
N VAL A 113 5.18 11.36 3.89
CA VAL A 113 4.04 11.18 4.78
C VAL A 113 3.68 9.70 4.78
N MET A 114 3.47 9.12 5.96
CA MET A 114 3.00 7.75 6.05
C MET A 114 1.52 7.71 5.69
N GLU A 115 1.13 6.66 4.98
CA GLU A 115 -0.22 6.46 4.50
C GLU A 115 -0.62 5.01 4.77
N LEU A 116 -1.17 4.31 3.79
CA LEU A 116 -1.73 2.99 3.97
C LEU A 116 -0.62 1.92 4.03
N TYR A 117 -0.81 0.94 4.89
CA TYR A 117 -0.11 -0.34 4.79
C TYR A 117 -1.08 -1.47 5.07
N ASN A 118 -1.24 -2.32 4.06
CA ASN A 118 -2.24 -3.37 3.95
C ASN A 118 -1.57 -4.64 3.41
N MET A 119 -2.35 -5.71 3.33
CA MET A 119 -1.94 -6.98 2.76
C MET A 119 -3.05 -7.53 1.86
N LEU A 120 -2.70 -8.05 0.69
CA LEU A 120 -3.57 -8.85 -0.15
C LEU A 120 -3.26 -10.33 0.11
N CYS A 121 -4.28 -11.16 0.29
CA CYS A 121 -4.11 -12.57 0.61
C CYS A 121 -4.87 -13.48 -0.36
N ARG A 122 -4.57 -14.79 -0.33
CA ARG A 122 -5.35 -15.81 -1.05
C ARG A 122 -6.81 -15.74 -0.60
N PRO A 123 -7.78 -15.58 -1.52
CA PRO A 123 -9.17 -15.47 -1.15
C PRO A 123 -9.77 -16.83 -0.81
N ASP A 124 -10.85 -16.83 -0.03
CA ASP A 124 -11.58 -18.05 0.32
C ASP A 124 -12.38 -18.62 -0.88
N ARG A 125 -12.64 -17.80 -1.91
CA ARG A 125 -13.20 -18.20 -3.21
C ARG A 125 -12.67 -17.29 -4.32
N ASP A 126 -12.64 -17.78 -5.55
CA ASP A 126 -12.14 -17.03 -6.71
C ASP A 126 -12.82 -15.66 -6.80
N PHE A 127 -12.02 -14.64 -7.08
CA PHE A 127 -12.45 -13.26 -7.00
C PHE A 127 -11.64 -12.38 -7.95
N ALA A 128 -12.28 -11.35 -8.50
CA ALA A 128 -11.59 -10.37 -9.32
C ALA A 128 -12.18 -8.98 -9.07
N LEU A 129 -11.29 -7.99 -9.01
CA LEU A 129 -11.70 -6.59 -9.09
C LEU A 129 -12.00 -6.24 -10.54
N ARG A 130 -12.91 -5.29 -10.73
CA ARG A 130 -13.04 -4.56 -12.00
C ARG A 130 -11.75 -3.81 -12.30
N TRP A 131 -11.52 -3.52 -13.58
CA TRP A 131 -10.51 -2.54 -13.96
C TRP A 131 -10.85 -1.20 -13.31
N HIS A 132 -9.88 -0.60 -12.64
CA HIS A 132 -10.05 0.67 -11.93
C HIS A 132 -8.75 1.46 -11.91
N ARG A 133 -8.90 2.74 -11.58
CA ARG A 133 -7.86 3.63 -11.08
C ARG A 133 -8.26 3.97 -9.66
N ASP A 134 -7.34 4.08 -8.72
CA ASP A 134 -7.71 4.19 -7.31
C ASP A 134 -8.42 5.49 -6.95
N ASP A 135 -8.14 6.57 -7.67
CA ASP A 135 -8.64 7.90 -7.38
C ASP A 135 -9.56 8.48 -8.48
N ILE A 136 -9.38 8.04 -9.72
CA ILE A 136 -10.24 8.45 -10.84
C ILE A 136 -11.34 7.39 -11.04
N GLY A 137 -12.57 7.75 -10.68
CA GLY A 137 -13.75 6.88 -10.84
C GLY A 137 -14.15 6.67 -12.30
N PRO A 138 -14.91 5.60 -12.60
CA PRO A 138 -15.31 5.25 -13.98
C PRO A 138 -16.30 6.24 -14.61
N ASP A 139 -17.02 7.02 -13.80
CA ASP A 139 -18.02 7.99 -14.26
C ASP A 139 -17.41 9.37 -14.59
N VAL A 140 -16.09 9.52 -14.44
CA VAL A 140 -15.37 10.75 -14.78
C VAL A 140 -15.25 10.86 -16.30
N SER A 141 -15.60 12.02 -16.87
CA SER A 141 -15.46 12.29 -18.30
C SER A 141 -14.01 12.15 -18.77
N ALA A 142 -13.78 11.76 -20.03
CA ALA A 142 -12.45 11.57 -20.61
C ALA A 142 -11.55 12.81 -20.50
N GLU A 143 -12.11 14.01 -20.63
CA GLU A 143 -11.37 15.27 -20.52
C GLU A 143 -10.80 15.47 -19.11
N VAL A 144 -11.64 15.27 -18.09
CA VAL A 144 -11.26 15.37 -16.66
C VAL A 144 -10.34 14.22 -16.26
N GLU A 145 -10.55 13.01 -16.79
CA GLU A 145 -9.63 11.89 -16.59
C GLU A 145 -8.24 12.27 -17.12
N LEU A 146 -8.14 12.76 -18.36
CA LEU A 146 -6.86 13.15 -18.95
C LEU A 146 -6.18 14.28 -18.18
N GLU A 147 -6.93 15.29 -17.75
CA GLU A 147 -6.41 16.38 -16.91
C GLU A 147 -5.80 15.85 -15.61
N ARG A 148 -6.50 14.94 -14.92
CA ARG A 148 -6.01 14.32 -13.67
C ARG A 148 -4.81 13.41 -13.90
N LEU A 149 -4.76 12.69 -15.02
CA LEU A 149 -3.62 11.83 -15.39
C LEU A 149 -2.36 12.63 -15.73
N GLN A 150 -2.49 13.91 -16.09
CA GLN A 150 -1.37 14.80 -16.35
C GLN A 150 -0.82 15.49 -15.09
N GLN A 151 -1.52 15.38 -13.96
CA GLN A 151 -1.05 15.97 -12.71
C GLN A 151 0.21 15.27 -12.18
N PRO A 152 1.12 16.01 -11.52
CA PRO A 152 2.28 15.42 -10.87
C PRO A 152 1.88 14.33 -9.86
N MET A 153 2.68 13.27 -9.80
CA MET A 153 2.47 12.20 -8.83
C MET A 153 2.83 12.69 -7.41
N LEU A 154 1.84 12.78 -6.53
CA LEU A 154 2.01 13.23 -5.13
C LEU A 154 2.20 12.09 -4.13
N HIS A 155 2.00 10.85 -4.57
CA HIS A 155 2.17 9.62 -3.80
C HIS A 155 2.42 8.46 -4.73
N ALA A 156 3.07 7.42 -4.22
CA ALA A 156 3.19 6.18 -4.95
C ALA A 156 2.76 5.02 -4.06
N GLN A 157 2.21 4.00 -4.72
CA GLN A 157 1.88 2.74 -4.08
C GLN A 157 2.93 1.70 -4.44
N TRP A 158 2.98 0.63 -3.65
CA TRP A 158 3.77 -0.54 -3.98
C TRP A 158 3.08 -1.84 -3.59
N ASN A 159 3.51 -2.89 -4.29
CA ASN A 159 3.20 -4.27 -3.99
C ASN A 159 4.51 -5.05 -3.84
N LEU A 160 4.77 -5.54 -2.63
CA LEU A 160 5.86 -6.48 -2.33
C LEU A 160 5.29 -7.90 -2.42
N ALA A 161 5.71 -8.64 -3.43
CA ALA A 161 5.30 -10.03 -3.63
C ALA A 161 6.00 -10.93 -2.61
N LEU A 162 5.22 -11.63 -1.78
CA LEU A 162 5.75 -12.65 -0.89
C LEU A 162 5.64 -14.04 -1.51
N TYR A 163 4.74 -14.29 -2.46
CA TYR A 163 4.68 -15.54 -3.24
C TYR A 163 4.94 -15.23 -4.71
N GLU A 164 5.12 -16.28 -5.53
CA GLU A 164 5.03 -16.11 -6.98
C GLU A 164 3.65 -15.52 -7.31
N ASP A 165 3.64 -14.38 -7.97
CA ASP A 165 2.40 -13.67 -8.30
C ASP A 165 2.40 -13.33 -9.79
N SER A 166 1.23 -13.49 -10.40
CA SER A 166 1.00 -13.16 -11.80
C SER A 166 0.13 -11.90 -11.86
N SER A 167 0.79 -10.77 -12.10
CA SER A 167 0.14 -9.51 -12.46
C SER A 167 0.32 -9.29 -13.97
N LEU A 168 0.14 -8.05 -14.47
CA LEU A 168 0.58 -7.65 -15.82
C LEU A 168 2.07 -7.98 -16.07
N VAL A 169 2.85 -8.16 -15.00
CA VAL A 169 4.20 -8.72 -14.97
C VAL A 169 4.29 -9.89 -13.99
N VAL A 170 5.15 -10.86 -14.28
CA VAL A 170 5.49 -11.96 -13.35
C VAL A 170 6.39 -11.42 -12.24
N LEU A 171 6.00 -11.67 -10.99
CA LEU A 171 6.73 -11.25 -9.79
C LEU A 171 7.19 -12.45 -9.00
N HIS A 172 8.47 -12.44 -8.64
CA HIS A 172 9.06 -13.44 -7.75
C HIS A 172 9.02 -12.95 -6.29
N PRO A 173 9.05 -13.86 -5.32
CA PRO A 173 9.14 -13.50 -3.91
C PRO A 173 10.31 -12.54 -3.62
N GLY A 174 10.02 -11.42 -2.97
CA GLY A 174 10.99 -10.36 -2.65
C GLY A 174 11.08 -9.26 -3.71
N ASP A 175 10.41 -9.41 -4.84
CA ASP A 175 10.22 -8.33 -5.80
C ASP A 175 9.23 -7.30 -5.26
N ILE A 176 9.53 -6.03 -5.52
CA ILE A 176 8.62 -4.92 -5.25
C ILE A 176 8.27 -4.20 -6.54
N VAL A 177 6.99 -3.88 -6.72
CA VAL A 177 6.51 -3.05 -7.83
C VAL A 177 5.95 -1.76 -7.27
N PHE A 178 6.54 -0.63 -7.64
CA PHE A 178 6.01 0.70 -7.38
C PHE A 178 5.17 1.17 -8.56
N TYR A 179 4.09 1.89 -8.32
CA TYR A 179 3.23 2.40 -9.39
C TYR A 179 2.48 3.66 -8.96
N ASN A 180 2.06 4.43 -9.97
CA ASN A 180 1.09 5.50 -9.77
C ASN A 180 -0.28 4.86 -9.57
N ASN A 181 -0.98 5.20 -8.48
CA ASN A 181 -2.30 4.63 -8.15
C ASN A 181 -3.37 4.86 -9.23
N ASN A 182 -3.14 5.83 -10.13
CA ASN A 182 -4.00 6.08 -11.28
C ASN A 182 -3.60 5.31 -12.54
N ILE A 183 -2.63 4.39 -12.51
CA ILE A 183 -2.50 3.39 -13.57
C ILE A 183 -3.77 2.55 -13.64
N LEU A 184 -4.26 2.22 -14.83
CA LEU A 184 -5.42 1.33 -14.95
C LEU A 184 -4.98 -0.10 -14.60
N HIS A 185 -5.57 -0.69 -13.57
CA HIS A 185 -5.18 -2.00 -13.08
C HIS A 185 -6.37 -2.79 -12.50
N ARG A 186 -6.15 -4.10 -12.26
CA ARG A 186 -7.08 -4.97 -11.53
C ARG A 186 -6.34 -6.11 -10.84
N GLY A 187 -6.89 -6.60 -9.74
CA GLY A 187 -6.46 -7.85 -9.12
C GLY A 187 -7.37 -9.01 -9.52
N VAL A 188 -6.80 -10.11 -9.98
CA VAL A 188 -7.50 -11.40 -10.16
C VAL A 188 -6.90 -12.37 -9.15
N TYR A 189 -7.76 -13.11 -8.46
CA TYR A 189 -7.38 -13.96 -7.34
C TYR A 189 -7.93 -15.37 -7.53
N ASP A 190 -7.03 -16.35 -7.48
CA ASP A 190 -7.34 -17.77 -7.49
C ASP A 190 -7.31 -18.28 -6.05
N SER A 191 -8.40 -18.89 -5.60
CA SER A 191 -8.53 -19.45 -4.26
C SER A 191 -7.65 -20.68 -4.01
N LYS A 192 -7.05 -21.26 -5.05
CA LYS A 192 -6.23 -22.48 -4.98
C LYS A 192 -4.74 -22.20 -4.86
N ASN A 193 -4.28 -21.00 -5.16
CA ASN A 193 -2.87 -20.63 -5.13
C ASN A 193 -2.60 -19.73 -3.92
N GLU A 194 -1.58 -20.07 -3.14
CA GLU A 194 -1.19 -19.22 -2.02
C GLU A 194 -0.66 -17.87 -2.55
N ARG A 195 -1.14 -16.80 -1.94
CA ARG A 195 -0.81 -15.43 -2.32
C ARG A 195 -0.72 -14.59 -1.07
N MET A 196 0.38 -13.87 -0.92
CA MET A 196 0.49 -12.77 0.01
C MET A 196 1.28 -11.64 -0.65
N THR A 197 0.73 -10.44 -0.58
CA THR A 197 1.35 -9.23 -1.12
C THR A 197 1.22 -8.12 -0.08
N LEU A 198 2.35 -7.61 0.40
CA LEU A 198 2.34 -6.42 1.25
C LEU A 198 2.14 -5.19 0.36
N HIS A 199 1.08 -4.46 0.62
CA HIS A 199 0.59 -3.38 -0.23
C HIS A 199 0.59 -2.08 0.56
N GLY A 200 1.43 -1.13 0.16
CA GLY A 200 1.57 0.13 0.89
C GLY A 200 1.53 1.36 0.00
N SER A 201 1.38 2.50 0.63
CA SER A 201 1.51 3.81 -0.02
C SER A 201 2.26 4.77 0.88
N MET A 202 2.94 5.74 0.26
CA MET A 202 3.52 6.92 0.89
C MET A 202 3.40 8.07 -0.09
N GLY A 203 3.25 9.27 0.44
CA GLY A 203 3.16 10.46 -0.37
C GLY A 203 3.83 11.66 0.25
N LEU A 204 3.58 12.82 -0.34
CA LEU A 204 4.20 14.08 0.05
C LEU A 204 3.27 14.89 0.96
N VAL A 205 3.79 15.93 1.62
CA VAL A 205 2.92 16.94 2.22
C VAL A 205 2.17 17.68 1.11
N GLY A 206 0.85 17.82 1.21
CA GLY A 206 0.08 18.54 0.21
C GLY A 206 -1.40 18.61 0.54
N THR A 207 -2.10 19.60 -0.01
CA THR A 207 -3.52 19.88 0.24
C THR A 207 -4.44 19.20 -0.76
N ASP A 208 -4.03 18.08 -1.38
CA ASP A 208 -4.87 17.35 -2.34
C ASP A 208 -5.99 16.61 -1.60
N PRO A 209 -7.26 17.06 -1.71
CA PRO A 209 -8.37 16.44 -0.98
C PRO A 209 -8.68 15.03 -1.48
N ALA A 210 -8.39 14.73 -2.75
CA ALA A 210 -8.66 13.42 -3.34
C ALA A 210 -7.70 12.37 -2.77
N ARG A 211 -6.42 12.70 -2.68
CA ARG A 211 -5.43 11.89 -1.96
C ARG A 211 -5.76 11.76 -0.47
N ALA A 212 -6.09 12.87 0.21
CA ALA A 212 -6.44 12.83 1.62
C ALA A 212 -7.63 11.87 1.87
N ARG A 213 -8.66 11.90 1.01
CA ARG A 213 -9.76 10.91 1.03
C ARG A 213 -9.25 9.48 0.86
N ASN A 214 -8.44 9.22 -0.17
CA ASN A 214 -7.93 7.88 -0.47
C ASN A 214 -7.20 7.26 0.72
N ILE A 215 -6.48 8.06 1.51
CA ILE A 215 -5.77 7.65 2.72
C ILE A 215 -6.74 7.50 3.90
N LEU A 216 -7.50 8.55 4.19
CA LEU A 216 -8.24 8.68 5.44
C LEU A 216 -9.51 7.80 5.48
N GLN A 217 -10.07 7.42 4.33
CA GLN A 217 -11.22 6.52 4.23
C GLN A 217 -10.98 5.13 4.88
N HIS A 218 -9.71 4.72 5.06
CA HIS A 218 -9.33 3.45 5.72
C HIS A 218 -9.19 3.57 7.24
N GLY A 219 -9.47 4.76 7.80
CA GLY A 219 -9.51 4.98 9.25
C GLY A 219 -8.15 5.22 9.90
N ILE A 220 -7.07 5.35 9.13
CA ILE A 220 -5.71 5.57 9.66
C ILE A 220 -5.61 6.81 10.56
N GLY A 221 -6.35 7.87 10.25
CA GLY A 221 -6.39 9.09 11.07
C GLY A 221 -6.97 8.90 12.48
N LYS A 222 -7.59 7.74 12.77
CA LYS A 222 -8.16 7.42 14.08
C LYS A 222 -7.18 6.78 15.05
N TRP A 223 -6.11 6.16 14.56
CA TRP A 223 -5.17 5.38 15.37
C TRP A 223 -3.70 5.77 15.15
N ALA A 224 -3.37 6.53 14.10
CA ALA A 224 -2.00 6.90 13.81
C ALA A 224 -1.31 7.68 14.94
N SER A 225 -2.07 8.42 15.76
CA SER A 225 -1.52 9.14 16.93
C SER A 225 -0.92 8.20 17.97
N ASP A 226 -1.41 6.97 18.02
CA ASP A 226 -1.10 5.99 19.06
C ASP A 226 0.04 5.05 18.63
N CYS A 227 0.56 5.21 17.41
CA CYS A 227 1.72 4.45 16.94
C CYS A 227 2.97 4.82 17.74
N ASP A 228 3.71 3.79 18.13
CA ASP A 228 5.06 3.91 18.70
C ASP A 228 6.07 3.29 17.74
N PHE A 229 7.17 3.99 17.53
CA PHE A 229 8.26 3.63 16.63
C PHE A 229 9.62 3.59 17.35
N SER A 230 9.64 3.67 18.69
CA SER A 230 10.89 3.69 19.46
C SER A 230 11.74 2.43 19.29
N ASP A 231 11.13 1.31 18.90
CA ASP A 231 11.81 0.02 18.68
C ASP A 231 12.52 -0.05 17.32
N LEU A 232 12.30 0.93 16.43
CA LEU A 232 13.04 1.06 15.18
C LEU A 232 14.44 1.65 15.43
N PRO A 233 15.42 1.38 14.54
CA PRO A 233 16.72 2.06 14.60
C PRO A 233 16.55 3.59 14.66
N PRO A 234 17.39 4.34 15.41
CA PRO A 234 17.12 5.74 15.72
C PRO A 234 16.85 6.65 14.51
N VAL A 235 17.55 6.43 13.39
CA VAL A 235 17.35 7.17 12.14
C VAL A 235 15.98 6.85 11.52
N THR A 236 15.59 5.58 11.51
CA THR A 236 14.29 5.10 11.01
C THR A 236 13.15 5.54 11.92
N ALA A 237 13.32 5.48 13.24
CA ALA A 237 12.33 5.97 14.20
C ALA A 237 12.03 7.46 13.99
N LYS A 238 13.07 8.29 13.85
CA LYS A 238 12.91 9.72 13.55
C LYS A 238 12.16 9.97 12.24
N LEU A 239 12.46 9.18 11.19
CA LEU A 239 11.74 9.26 9.92
C LEU A 239 10.26 8.91 10.11
N ALA A 240 9.97 7.76 10.73
CA ALA A 240 8.62 7.27 10.97
C ALA A 240 7.78 8.26 11.79
N ASP A 241 8.37 8.85 12.83
CA ASP A 241 7.71 9.89 13.64
C ASP A 241 7.40 11.15 12.84
N GLY A 242 8.33 11.61 12.01
CA GLY A 242 8.07 12.74 11.12
C GLY A 242 6.91 12.44 10.16
N MET A 243 6.94 11.26 9.54
CA MET A 243 5.91 10.81 8.60
C MET A 243 4.53 10.75 9.28
N ARG A 244 4.48 10.24 10.51
CA ARG A 244 3.28 10.20 11.36
C ARG A 244 2.75 11.58 11.68
N GLN A 245 3.61 12.51 12.12
CA GLN A 245 3.20 13.88 12.44
C GLN A 245 2.58 14.59 11.23
N ARG A 246 3.16 14.39 10.03
CA ARG A 246 2.61 14.95 8.80
C ARG A 246 1.29 14.31 8.39
N LEU A 247 1.11 13.01 8.64
CA LEU A 247 -0.18 12.34 8.44
C LEU A 247 -1.24 12.93 9.39
N LEU A 248 -0.91 13.13 10.66
CA LEU A 248 -1.84 13.74 11.62
C LEU A 248 -2.24 15.16 11.22
N ALA A 249 -1.35 15.90 10.56
CA ALA A 249 -1.65 17.22 10.01
C ALA A 249 -2.63 17.17 8.81
N LEU A 250 -2.78 16.03 8.13
CA LEU A 250 -3.82 15.84 7.10
C LEU A 250 -5.23 15.72 7.70
N GLY A 251 -5.34 15.38 8.98
CA GLY A 251 -6.60 15.26 9.72
C GLY A 251 -7.02 13.83 10.02
N LYS A 252 -8.20 13.68 10.66
CA LYS A 252 -8.70 12.37 11.13
C LYS A 252 -9.48 11.58 10.08
N GLY A 253 -9.98 12.24 9.04
CA GLY A 253 -10.80 11.61 8.01
C GLY A 253 -12.29 11.64 8.26
N ASP A 254 -12.77 12.44 9.21
CA ASP A 254 -14.20 12.60 9.43
C ASP A 254 -14.82 13.20 8.15
N ASP A 255 -15.89 12.57 7.64
CA ASP A 255 -16.67 12.99 6.46
C ASP A 255 -15.96 12.97 5.08
N VAL A 256 -14.83 12.28 4.91
CA VAL A 256 -14.13 12.26 3.60
C VAL A 256 -14.83 11.44 2.52
N GLY A 257 -15.73 10.52 2.89
CA GLY A 257 -16.40 9.58 1.97
C GLY A 257 -15.48 8.49 1.43
N TYR A 258 -15.86 7.86 0.31
CA TYR A 258 -15.09 6.79 -0.36
C TYR A 258 -14.80 7.13 -1.82
N SER A 259 -13.60 6.77 -2.31
CA SER A 259 -13.21 7.01 -3.73
C SER A 259 -13.99 6.14 -4.72
N HIS A 260 -14.37 4.93 -4.30
CA HIS A 260 -15.15 3.98 -5.09
C HIS A 260 -16.31 3.43 -4.28
N GLN A 261 -17.36 3.04 -4.99
CA GLN A 261 -18.45 2.22 -4.47
C GLN A 261 -18.57 0.98 -5.34
N ASP A 262 -18.98 -0.12 -4.70
CA ASP A 262 -19.24 -1.41 -5.34
C ASP A 262 -20.35 -1.34 -6.38
#